data_AF-A0A969WS57-F1
#
_entry.id   AF-A0A969WS57-F1
#
_cell.length_a   1.000
_cell.length_b   1.000
_cell.length_c   1.000
_cell.angle_alpha   90.00
_cell.angle_beta   90.00
_cell.angle_gamma   90.00
#
_symmetry.space_group_name_H-M   'P 1'
#
loop_
_entity.id
_entity.type
_entity.pdbx_description
1 polymer ?
#
loop_
_entity_poly.entity_id
_entity_poly.type
_entity_poly.pdbx_seq_one_letter_code
_entity_poly.pdbx_strand_id
1 'polypeptide(L)'
;PQKIDSMKAFVGYNKIRIENGAVVKDDPRVQINTSAIAKGYSCDIVADVLQSFGITNYMVEIGGEITMRGVNEKGDCWRIGIDKPTDDALAMNRELQLILSVCDKAVATSGNYRNYYVKDGVKYSHTIDPQTGYPSEQDILGATIIADDCMTADAYATAFMAMGLEKSVEVAKTISGLHYYFIYAKPDGEVDVLFSDEFQQFMVN
;
A
#
# COMPACT_ATOMS: atom_id res chain seq x y z
N PRO A 1 18.04 -8.09 20.31
CA PRO A 1 18.28 -9.45 19.76
C PRO A 1 17.39 -10.52 20.42
N GLN A 2 17.69 -10.98 21.64
CA GLN A 2 16.99 -12.13 22.27
C GLN A 2 15.46 -11.96 22.42
N LYS A 3 14.99 -10.74 22.71
CA LYS A 3 13.54 -10.44 22.77
C LYS A 3 12.86 -10.51 21.40
N ILE A 4 13.53 -10.07 20.33
CA ILE A 4 13.00 -10.12 18.95
C ILE A 4 12.96 -11.58 18.49
N ASP A 5 14.03 -12.34 18.70
CA ASP A 5 14.10 -13.77 18.36
C ASP A 5 13.00 -14.58 19.05
N SER A 6 12.76 -14.29 20.34
CA SER A 6 11.65 -14.87 21.09
C SER A 6 10.28 -14.53 20.51
N MET A 7 10.07 -13.32 19.99
CA MET A 7 8.77 -12.89 19.44
C MET A 7 8.52 -13.49 18.06
N LYS A 8 9.57 -13.68 17.25
CA LYS A 8 9.46 -14.27 15.90
C LYS A 8 8.86 -15.68 15.92
N ALA A 9 9.01 -16.43 17.02
CA ALA A 9 8.35 -17.72 17.20
C ALA A 9 6.81 -17.63 17.13
N PHE A 10 6.23 -16.46 17.35
CA PHE A 10 4.78 -16.19 17.30
C PHE A 10 4.34 -15.45 16.04
N VAL A 11 5.25 -15.17 15.10
CA VAL A 11 4.93 -14.51 13.82
C VAL A 11 4.78 -15.57 12.73
N GLY A 12 3.75 -15.43 11.89
CA GLY A 12 3.53 -16.30 10.73
C GLY A 12 2.05 -16.51 10.44
N TYR A 13 1.63 -16.22 9.20
CA TYR A 13 0.23 -16.39 8.78
C TYR A 13 -0.23 -17.85 8.87
N ASN A 14 0.69 -18.80 8.70
CA ASN A 14 0.44 -20.23 8.81
C ASN A 14 0.08 -20.72 10.22
N LYS A 15 0.18 -19.84 11.24
CA LYS A 15 -0.23 -20.11 12.63
C LYS A 15 -1.67 -19.69 12.90
N ILE A 16 -2.36 -19.13 11.90
CA ILE A 16 -3.72 -18.64 11.96
C ILE A 16 -4.53 -19.39 10.91
N ARG A 17 -5.71 -19.87 11.28
CA ARG A 17 -6.65 -20.50 10.36
C ARG A 17 -8.09 -20.17 10.73
N ILE A 18 -8.99 -20.35 9.76
CA ILE A 18 -10.42 -20.22 9.97
C ILE A 18 -11.02 -21.63 10.07
N GLU A 19 -11.65 -21.94 11.21
CA GLU A 19 -12.36 -23.21 11.43
C GLU A 19 -13.79 -22.89 11.90
N ASN A 20 -14.79 -23.40 11.18
CA ASN A 20 -16.21 -23.21 11.52
C ASN A 20 -16.61 -21.73 11.73
N GLY A 21 -16.05 -20.82 10.94
CA GLY A 21 -16.31 -19.37 11.05
C GLY A 21 -15.60 -18.67 12.21
N ALA A 22 -14.76 -19.38 12.97
CA ALA A 22 -13.94 -18.81 14.02
C ALA A 22 -12.46 -18.72 13.61
N VAL A 23 -11.78 -17.68 14.07
CA VAL A 23 -10.33 -17.55 13.93
C VAL A 23 -9.65 -18.39 15.02
N VAL A 24 -8.82 -19.35 14.60
CA VAL A 24 -8.06 -20.23 15.48
C VAL A 24 -6.57 -19.90 15.36
N LYS A 25 -5.90 -19.80 16.50
CA LYS A 25 -4.47 -19.51 16.62
C LYS A 25 -3.76 -20.71 17.22
N ASP A 26 -2.61 -21.09 16.65
CA ASP A 26 -1.78 -22.19 17.19
C ASP A 26 -1.18 -21.85 18.56
N ASP A 27 -0.99 -20.56 18.86
CA ASP A 27 -0.50 -20.07 20.14
C ASP A 27 -1.31 -18.83 20.57
N PRO A 28 -1.76 -18.72 21.83
CA PRO A 28 -2.56 -17.58 22.29
C PRO A 28 -1.83 -16.23 22.18
N ARG A 29 -0.49 -16.23 22.18
CA ARG A 29 0.35 -15.02 22.07
C ARG A 29 0.42 -14.46 20.64
N VAL A 30 -0.01 -15.22 19.64
CA VAL A 30 -0.14 -14.71 18.26
C VAL A 30 -1.14 -13.56 18.27
N GLN A 31 -0.73 -12.43 17.69
CA GLN A 31 -1.56 -11.25 17.52
C GLN A 31 -1.82 -11.02 16.03
N ILE A 32 -3.05 -10.60 15.72
CA ILE A 32 -3.45 -10.22 14.37
C ILE A 32 -3.44 -8.70 14.31
N ASN A 33 -2.68 -8.16 13.36
CA ASN A 33 -2.67 -6.74 13.06
C ASN A 33 -3.14 -6.56 11.62
N THR A 34 -4.22 -5.80 11.43
CA THR A 34 -4.84 -5.55 10.13
C THR A 34 -4.58 -4.14 9.60
N SER A 35 -3.64 -3.39 10.19
CA SER A 35 -3.38 -2.00 9.80
C SER A 35 -2.98 -1.82 8.32
N ALA A 36 -2.41 -2.87 7.70
CA ALA A 36 -1.94 -2.87 6.31
C ALA A 36 -3.00 -3.36 5.28
N ILE A 37 -4.26 -3.50 5.69
CA ILE A 37 -5.34 -3.99 4.82
C ILE A 37 -6.72 -3.44 5.21
N ALA A 38 -6.90 -3.02 6.46
CA ALA A 38 -8.20 -2.63 7.00
C ALA A 38 -8.75 -1.34 6.39
N LYS A 39 -7.89 -0.41 5.94
CA LYS A 39 -8.33 0.84 5.32
C LYS A 39 -8.88 0.57 3.93
N GLY A 40 -8.13 -0.19 3.12
CA GLY A 40 -8.60 -0.68 1.82
C GLY A 40 -9.93 -1.44 1.94
N TYR A 41 -10.02 -2.40 2.86
CA TYR A 41 -11.27 -3.12 3.11
C TYR A 41 -12.43 -2.20 3.53
N SER A 42 -12.17 -1.18 4.35
CA SER A 42 -13.20 -0.23 4.75
C SER A 42 -13.69 0.62 3.57
N CYS A 43 -12.79 1.00 2.67
CA CYS A 43 -13.16 1.69 1.42
C CYS A 43 -14.12 0.84 0.58
N ASP A 44 -13.82 -0.45 0.43
CA ASP A 44 -14.66 -1.38 -0.33
C ASP A 44 -16.04 -1.57 0.30
N ILE A 45 -16.12 -1.70 1.63
CA ILE A 45 -17.41 -1.80 2.33
C ILE A 45 -18.29 -0.56 2.13
N VAL A 46 -17.70 0.64 2.17
CA VAL A 46 -18.46 1.87 1.90
C VAL A 46 -18.90 1.92 0.43
N ALA A 47 -18.04 1.49 -0.50
CA ALA A 47 -18.38 1.40 -1.91
C ALA A 47 -19.55 0.44 -2.16
N ASP A 48 -19.55 -0.74 -1.54
CA ASP A 48 -20.65 -1.72 -1.62
C ASP A 48 -21.97 -1.12 -1.11
N VAL A 49 -21.92 -0.36 -0.01
CA VAL A 49 -23.10 0.35 0.51
C VAL A 49 -23.62 1.36 -0.50
N LEU A 50 -22.76 2.19 -1.10
CA LEU A 50 -23.15 3.16 -2.12
C LEU A 50 -23.78 2.48 -3.35
N GLN A 51 -23.18 1.38 -3.81
CA GLN A 51 -23.73 0.57 -4.91
C GLN A 51 -25.10 -0.01 -4.56
N SER A 52 -25.31 -0.46 -3.32
CA SER A 52 -26.60 -0.99 -2.87
C SER A 52 -27.74 0.04 -2.93
N PHE A 53 -27.40 1.33 -2.86
CA PHE A 53 -28.34 2.45 -3.06
C PHE A 53 -28.47 2.88 -4.52
N GLY A 54 -27.84 2.17 -5.47
CA GLY A 54 -27.87 2.49 -6.90
C GLY A 54 -26.99 3.67 -7.29
N ILE A 55 -26.03 4.07 -6.44
CA ILE A 55 -25.09 5.16 -6.75
C ILE A 55 -23.99 4.60 -7.65
N THR A 56 -23.88 5.14 -8.86
CA THR A 56 -22.98 4.63 -9.91
C THR A 56 -21.71 5.47 -10.12
N ASN A 57 -21.64 6.64 -9.51
CA ASN A 57 -20.50 7.57 -9.63
C ASN A 57 -20.07 7.99 -8.22
N TYR A 58 -18.92 7.51 -7.77
CA TYR A 58 -18.38 7.86 -6.45
C TYR A 58 -16.87 7.66 -6.38
N MET A 59 -16.27 8.34 -5.40
CA MET A 59 -14.94 8.08 -4.88
C MET A 59 -15.06 7.96 -3.35
N VAL A 60 -14.52 6.89 -2.79
CA VAL A 60 -14.37 6.71 -1.35
C VAL A 60 -12.89 6.78 -1.03
N GLU A 61 -12.51 7.61 -0.06
CA GLU A 61 -11.12 7.75 0.41
C GLU A 61 -11.09 7.61 1.93
N ILE A 62 -10.21 6.73 2.44
CA ILE A 62 -9.98 6.54 3.87
C ILE A 62 -8.49 6.40 4.13
N GLY A 63 -7.84 7.48 4.54
CA GLY A 63 -6.44 7.43 5.02
C GLY A 63 -5.39 7.28 3.91
N GLY A 64 -5.74 7.69 2.68
CA GLY A 64 -4.93 7.59 1.47
C GLY A 64 -5.31 6.43 0.55
N GLU A 65 -6.12 5.49 1.03
CA GLU A 65 -6.66 4.37 0.25
C GLU A 65 -7.97 4.79 -0.42
N ILE A 66 -8.08 4.53 -1.72
CA ILE A 66 -9.15 5.07 -2.57
C ILE A 66 -9.80 3.95 -3.38
N THR A 67 -11.14 3.92 -3.43
CA THR A 67 -11.90 3.11 -4.39
C THR A 67 -12.86 3.99 -5.16
N MET A 68 -13.01 3.73 -6.46
CA MET A 68 -13.75 4.60 -7.37
C MET A 68 -14.66 3.81 -8.29
N ARG A 69 -15.80 4.41 -8.62
CA ARG A 69 -16.76 3.91 -9.60
C ARG A 69 -17.21 5.04 -10.51
N GLY A 70 -17.37 4.74 -11.79
CA GLY A 70 -17.87 5.69 -12.78
C GLY A 70 -16.95 6.91 -12.94
N VAL A 71 -17.56 8.09 -13.06
CA VAL A 71 -16.90 9.35 -13.42
C VAL A 71 -17.17 10.47 -12.41
N ASN A 72 -16.35 11.52 -12.44
CA ASN A 72 -16.56 12.72 -11.65
C ASN A 72 -17.70 13.59 -12.21
N GLU A 73 -17.98 14.73 -11.55
CA GLU A 73 -19.04 15.67 -11.94
C GLU A 73 -18.92 16.26 -13.35
N LYS A 74 -17.72 16.20 -13.96
CA LYS A 74 -17.45 16.68 -15.32
C LYS A 74 -17.61 15.57 -16.37
N GLY A 75 -17.88 14.34 -15.96
CA GLY A 75 -17.94 13.17 -16.84
C GLY A 75 -16.58 12.55 -17.14
N ASP A 76 -15.51 12.99 -16.48
CA ASP A 76 -14.16 12.45 -16.64
C ASP A 76 -13.83 11.38 -15.58
N CYS A 77 -12.88 10.51 -15.86
CA CYS A 77 -12.28 9.67 -14.82
C CYS A 77 -11.71 10.51 -13.67
N TRP A 78 -11.68 9.90 -12.49
CA TRP A 78 -11.24 10.54 -11.27
C TRP A 78 -9.74 10.86 -11.31
N ARG A 79 -9.35 12.04 -10.82
CA ARG A 79 -7.96 12.49 -10.80
C ARG A 79 -7.35 12.21 -9.43
N ILE A 80 -6.31 11.38 -9.39
CA ILE A 80 -5.62 11.00 -8.14
C ILE A 80 -4.19 11.51 -8.17
N GLY A 81 -3.78 12.27 -7.17
CA GLY A 81 -2.40 12.74 -7.03
C GLY A 81 -1.54 11.72 -6.27
N ILE A 82 -0.36 11.39 -6.82
CA ILE A 82 0.71 10.74 -6.09
C ILE A 82 1.66 11.84 -5.61
N ASP A 83 1.88 11.91 -4.30
CA ASP A 83 2.83 12.86 -3.70
C ASP A 83 4.27 12.44 -4.01
N LYS A 84 5.13 13.43 -4.23
CA LYS A 84 6.57 13.24 -4.26
C LYS A 84 7.07 12.94 -2.84
N PRO A 85 7.92 11.92 -2.65
CA PRO A 85 8.48 11.61 -1.34
C PRO A 85 9.51 12.68 -0.96
N THR A 86 9.07 13.70 -0.23
CA THR A 86 9.94 14.75 0.32
C THR A 86 10.16 14.54 1.81
N ASP A 87 11.33 14.92 2.31
CA ASP A 87 11.64 14.95 3.74
C ASP A 87 10.98 16.19 4.40
N ASP A 88 9.66 16.25 4.37
CA ASP A 88 8.87 17.26 5.09
C ASP A 88 7.96 16.57 6.12
N ALA A 89 8.50 16.41 7.33
CA ALA A 89 7.78 15.80 8.45
C ALA A 89 6.49 16.54 8.86
N LEU A 90 6.31 17.80 8.42
CA LEU A 90 5.13 18.61 8.70
C LEU A 90 4.16 18.64 7.51
N ALA A 91 4.50 18.01 6.38
CA ALA A 91 3.73 17.99 5.14
C ALA A 91 3.27 19.40 4.68
N MET A 92 4.06 20.43 4.98
CA MET A 92 3.72 21.82 4.68
C MET A 92 3.84 22.12 3.17
N ASN A 93 4.69 21.39 2.45
CA ASN A 93 4.84 21.48 1.00
C ASN A 93 4.54 20.13 0.33
N ARG A 94 3.29 19.94 -0.09
CA ARG A 94 2.90 18.83 -0.97
C ARG A 94 3.22 19.16 -2.42
N GLU A 95 4.28 18.56 -2.94
CA GLU A 95 4.59 18.53 -4.37
C GLU A 95 4.05 17.21 -4.96
N LEU A 96 3.32 17.29 -6.07
CA LEU A 96 2.84 16.09 -6.76
C LEU A 96 3.95 15.51 -7.64
N GLN A 97 4.19 14.20 -7.49
CA GLN A 97 5.03 13.42 -8.39
C GLN A 97 4.30 13.16 -9.71
N LEU A 98 3.02 12.80 -9.62
CA LEU A 98 2.23 12.32 -10.75
C LEU A 98 0.74 12.54 -10.48
N ILE A 99 -0.03 12.76 -11.55
CA ILE A 99 -1.49 12.71 -11.50
C ILE A 99 -1.94 11.50 -12.31
N LEU A 100 -2.88 10.74 -11.77
CA LEU A 100 -3.54 9.61 -12.41
C LEU A 100 -4.94 10.00 -12.84
N SER A 101 -5.46 9.34 -13.87
CA SER A 101 -6.84 9.37 -14.35
C SER A 101 -7.40 7.95 -14.28
N VAL A 102 -8.24 7.69 -13.28
CA VAL A 102 -8.67 6.33 -12.93
C VAL A 102 -10.21 6.25 -12.89
N CYS A 103 -10.76 5.25 -13.57
CA CYS A 103 -12.18 4.88 -13.50
C CYS A 103 -12.29 3.42 -13.04
N ASP A 104 -13.33 3.12 -12.25
CA ASP A 104 -13.73 1.74 -11.91
C ASP A 104 -12.61 0.84 -11.37
N LYS A 105 -11.73 1.42 -10.54
CA LYS A 105 -10.57 0.76 -9.91
C LYS A 105 -10.34 1.36 -8.53
N ALA A 106 -9.47 0.72 -7.76
CA ALA A 106 -8.94 1.24 -6.51
C ALA A 106 -7.46 1.61 -6.63
N VAL A 107 -7.02 2.54 -5.77
CA VAL A 107 -5.65 3.01 -5.66
C VAL A 107 -5.26 3.03 -4.18
N ALA A 108 -4.11 2.47 -3.84
CA ALA A 108 -3.54 2.59 -2.51
C ALA A 108 -2.05 2.94 -2.59
N THR A 109 -1.57 3.76 -1.66
CA THR A 109 -0.15 4.16 -1.60
C THR A 109 0.41 3.92 -0.22
N SER A 110 1.44 3.09 -0.14
CA SER A 110 2.30 2.94 1.05
C SER A 110 3.59 3.72 0.84
N GLY A 111 4.11 4.35 1.89
CA GLY A 111 5.33 5.15 1.78
C GLY A 111 6.06 5.35 3.10
N ASN A 112 7.39 5.31 3.03
CA ASN A 112 8.26 5.46 4.20
C ASN A 112 8.53 6.92 4.57
N TYR A 113 8.23 7.88 3.67
CA TYR A 113 8.50 9.31 3.86
C TYR A 113 7.50 10.02 4.79
N ARG A 114 6.33 9.44 5.05
CA ARG A 114 5.32 10.02 5.96
C ARG A 114 5.41 9.53 7.40
N ASN A 115 5.96 8.33 7.61
CA ASN A 115 6.01 7.65 8.90
C ASN A 115 7.37 6.96 9.10
N TYR A 116 8.36 7.73 9.55
CA TYR A 116 9.67 7.21 9.96
C TYR A 116 10.09 7.84 11.28
N TYR A 117 10.96 7.17 12.03
CA TYR A 117 11.65 7.79 13.16
C TYR A 117 13.16 7.74 12.94
N VAL A 118 13.87 8.80 13.33
CA VAL A 118 15.32 8.85 13.28
C VAL A 118 15.88 8.50 14.64
N LYS A 119 16.76 7.51 14.71
CA LYS A 119 17.52 7.20 15.92
C LYS A 119 18.98 6.95 15.55
N ASP A 120 19.89 7.62 16.26
CA ASP A 120 21.34 7.53 16.05
C ASP A 120 21.79 7.83 14.59
N GLY A 121 21.06 8.70 13.89
CA GLY A 121 21.32 9.07 12.49
C GLY A 121 20.76 8.10 11.45
N VAL A 122 20.10 7.01 11.87
CA VAL A 122 19.47 6.02 10.98
C VAL A 122 17.96 6.26 10.93
N LYS A 123 17.40 6.34 9.71
CA LYS A 123 15.95 6.38 9.48
C LYS A 123 15.38 4.97 9.59
N TYR A 124 14.40 4.78 10.47
CA TYR A 124 13.68 3.51 10.62
C TYR A 124 12.27 3.65 10.04
N SER A 125 11.94 2.79 9.07
CA SER A 125 10.58 2.63 8.55
C SER A 125 9.66 2.01 9.62
N HIS A 126 8.35 2.26 9.51
CA HIS A 126 7.31 1.58 10.28
C HIS A 126 6.98 0.18 9.74
N THR A 127 7.39 -0.13 8.51
CA THR A 127 7.21 -1.46 7.91
C THR A 127 8.29 -2.40 8.45
N ILE A 128 7.88 -3.49 9.08
CA ILE A 128 8.78 -4.51 9.64
C ILE A 128 8.96 -5.64 8.63
N ASP A 129 10.21 -6.00 8.34
CA ASP A 129 10.50 -7.23 7.61
C ASP A 129 10.23 -8.43 8.55
N PRO A 130 9.24 -9.30 8.24
CA PRO A 130 8.90 -10.42 9.10
C PRO A 130 10.02 -11.48 9.18
N GLN A 131 10.95 -11.51 8.21
CA GLN A 131 12.07 -12.46 8.21
C GLN A 131 13.15 -12.05 9.22
N THR A 132 13.44 -10.75 9.34
CA THR A 132 14.45 -10.24 10.27
C THR A 132 13.84 -9.90 11.63
N GLY A 133 12.62 -9.37 11.65
CA GLY A 133 11.98 -8.78 12.83
C GLY A 133 12.37 -7.32 13.09
N TYR A 134 12.98 -6.67 12.10
CA TYR A 134 13.47 -5.30 12.15
C TYR A 134 12.79 -4.44 11.06
N PRO A 135 12.82 -3.10 11.17
CA PRO A 135 12.38 -2.22 10.09
C PRO A 135 13.00 -2.59 8.75
N SER A 136 12.19 -2.57 7.70
CA SER A 136 12.61 -2.77 6.31
C SER A 136 13.63 -1.71 5.91
N GLU A 137 14.85 -2.13 5.54
CA GLU A 137 15.93 -1.27 5.02
C GLU A 137 15.89 -1.17 3.48
N GLN A 138 14.71 -1.34 2.88
CA GLN A 138 14.56 -1.46 1.44
C GLN A 138 14.58 -0.10 0.73
N ASP A 139 14.94 -0.14 -0.55
CA ASP A 139 15.14 0.97 -1.48
C ASP A 139 13.85 1.71 -1.87
N ILE A 140 12.68 1.08 -1.72
CA ILE A 140 11.39 1.69 -2.06
C ILE A 140 11.03 2.79 -1.04
N LEU A 141 10.83 4.01 -1.55
CA LEU A 141 10.35 5.18 -0.82
C LEU A 141 8.82 5.24 -0.81
N GLY A 142 8.17 4.81 -1.89
CA GLY A 142 6.73 4.68 -1.99
C GLY A 142 6.28 3.67 -3.04
N ALA A 143 5.19 2.97 -2.75
CA ALA A 143 4.53 2.01 -3.62
C ALA A 143 3.07 2.41 -3.80
N THR A 144 2.70 2.78 -5.03
CA THR A 144 1.31 3.05 -5.41
C THR A 144 0.80 1.92 -6.27
N ILE A 145 -0.30 1.31 -5.85
CA ILE A 145 -0.89 0.12 -6.48
C ILE A 145 -2.30 0.44 -6.96
N ILE A 146 -2.60 0.02 -8.18
CA ILE A 146 -3.95 0.05 -8.75
C ILE A 146 -4.43 -1.39 -8.90
N ALA A 147 -5.63 -1.67 -8.41
CA ALA A 147 -6.28 -2.98 -8.48
C ALA A 147 -7.79 -2.85 -8.68
N ASP A 148 -8.50 -3.96 -8.80
CA ASP A 148 -9.97 -3.98 -8.92
C ASP A 148 -10.68 -3.55 -7.62
N ASP A 149 -10.09 -3.88 -6.47
CA ASP A 149 -10.59 -3.54 -5.14
C ASP A 149 -9.48 -2.91 -4.27
N CYS A 150 -9.90 -2.14 -3.27
CA CYS A 150 -9.01 -1.34 -2.45
C CYS A 150 -8.26 -2.17 -1.41
N MET A 151 -8.89 -3.22 -0.89
CA MET A 151 -8.26 -4.19 -0.01
C MET A 151 -7.03 -4.82 -0.66
N THR A 152 -7.13 -5.24 -1.93
CA THR A 152 -6.02 -5.79 -2.71
C THR A 152 -4.94 -4.74 -2.93
N ALA A 153 -5.30 -3.53 -3.34
CA ALA A 153 -4.34 -2.45 -3.54
C ALA A 153 -3.56 -2.13 -2.25
N ASP A 154 -4.25 -1.99 -1.11
CA ASP A 154 -3.66 -1.67 0.21
C ASP A 154 -2.69 -2.78 0.68
N ALA A 155 -3.12 -4.04 0.57
CA ALA A 155 -2.31 -5.19 0.94
C ALA A 155 -1.00 -5.25 0.15
N TYR A 156 -1.06 -5.08 -1.18
CA TYR A 156 0.13 -5.14 -2.03
C TYR A 156 1.01 -3.90 -1.92
N ALA A 157 0.44 -2.72 -1.67
CA ALA A 157 1.23 -1.52 -1.41
C ALA A 157 2.16 -1.74 -0.22
N THR A 158 1.64 -2.28 0.90
CA THR A 158 2.48 -2.57 2.08
C THR A 158 3.43 -3.74 1.83
N ALA A 159 2.96 -4.82 1.19
CA ALA A 159 3.78 -6.00 0.93
C ALA A 159 5.00 -5.65 0.09
N PHE A 160 4.87 -4.81 -0.93
CA PHE A 160 5.98 -4.40 -1.78
C PHE A 160 6.99 -3.52 -1.05
N MET A 161 6.55 -2.60 -0.18
CA MET A 161 7.46 -1.86 0.70
C MET A 161 8.32 -2.79 1.58
N ALA A 162 7.81 -3.95 1.97
CA ALA A 162 8.55 -4.94 2.74
C ALA A 162 9.46 -5.85 1.88
N MET A 163 9.06 -6.14 0.64
CA MET A 163 9.79 -7.06 -0.25
C MET A 163 11.00 -6.42 -0.94
N GLY A 164 11.00 -5.10 -1.12
CA GLY A 164 12.01 -4.39 -1.92
C GLY A 164 11.73 -4.45 -3.42
N LEU A 165 12.42 -3.62 -4.20
CA LEU A 165 12.06 -3.35 -5.60
C LEU A 165 12.04 -4.60 -6.50
N GLU A 166 13.14 -5.34 -6.54
CA GLU A 166 13.31 -6.47 -7.46
C GLU A 166 12.24 -7.55 -7.23
N LYS A 167 12.08 -7.98 -5.98
CA LYS A 167 11.12 -9.02 -5.62
C LYS A 167 9.67 -8.57 -5.79
N SER A 168 9.39 -7.29 -5.57
CA SER A 168 8.06 -6.72 -5.80
C SER A 168 7.66 -6.81 -7.26
N VAL A 169 8.59 -6.51 -8.18
CA VAL A 169 8.36 -6.64 -9.63
C VAL A 169 8.12 -8.10 -10.02
N GLU A 170 8.89 -9.04 -9.48
CA GLU A 170 8.68 -10.48 -9.74
C GLU A 170 7.29 -10.94 -9.28
N VAL A 171 6.88 -10.57 -8.08
CA VAL A 171 5.58 -10.95 -7.52
C VAL A 171 4.44 -10.28 -8.29
N ALA A 172 4.54 -8.98 -8.59
CA ALA A 172 3.52 -8.25 -9.32
C ALA A 172 3.18 -8.89 -10.68
N LYS A 173 4.20 -9.39 -11.40
CA LYS A 173 4.02 -10.10 -12.68
C LYS A 173 3.19 -11.38 -12.58
N THR A 174 3.07 -11.96 -11.38
CA THR A 174 2.28 -13.18 -11.16
C THR A 174 0.81 -12.90 -10.86
N ILE A 175 0.44 -11.63 -10.65
CA ILE A 175 -0.90 -11.23 -10.20
C ILE A 175 -1.57 -10.44 -11.32
N SER A 176 -2.60 -11.03 -11.91
CA SER A 176 -3.36 -10.36 -12.97
C SER A 176 -4.15 -9.17 -12.41
N GLY A 177 -4.25 -8.09 -13.18
CA GLY A 177 -5.03 -6.90 -12.83
C GLY A 177 -4.36 -5.97 -11.80
N LEU A 178 -3.13 -6.27 -11.39
CA LEU A 178 -2.33 -5.44 -10.49
C LEU A 178 -1.41 -4.53 -11.30
N HIS A 179 -1.50 -3.21 -11.09
CA HIS A 179 -0.58 -2.24 -11.69
C HIS A 179 0.17 -1.50 -10.59
N TYR A 180 1.46 -1.26 -10.79
CA TYR A 180 2.31 -0.66 -9.76
C TYR A 180 3.07 0.55 -10.28
N TYR A 181 3.35 1.48 -9.36
CA TYR A 181 4.27 2.59 -9.50
C TYR A 181 5.10 2.73 -8.23
N PHE A 182 6.38 2.42 -8.34
CA PHE A 182 7.37 2.51 -7.28
C PHE A 182 8.19 3.78 -7.45
N ILE A 183 8.41 4.46 -6.33
CA ILE A 183 9.42 5.50 -6.19
C ILE A 183 10.49 4.92 -5.28
N TYR A 184 11.75 4.90 -5.73
CA TYR A 184 12.83 4.24 -5.01
C TYR A 184 14.12 5.07 -5.04
N ALA A 185 14.99 4.84 -4.07
CA ALA A 185 16.32 5.45 -4.01
C ALA A 185 17.36 4.51 -4.61
N LYS A 186 18.16 5.00 -5.56
CA LYS A 186 19.34 4.33 -6.08
C LYS A 186 20.47 4.32 -5.03
N PRO A 187 21.50 3.46 -5.20
CA PRO A 187 22.64 3.41 -4.27
C PRO A 187 23.42 4.73 -4.13
N ASP A 188 23.35 5.62 -5.12
CA ASP A 188 23.96 6.96 -5.09
C ASP A 188 23.06 8.03 -4.42
N GLY A 189 21.87 7.64 -3.98
CA GLY A 189 20.88 8.51 -3.35
C GLY A 189 19.96 9.24 -4.33
N GLU A 190 20.12 9.04 -5.65
CA GLU A 190 19.19 9.58 -6.65
C GLU A 190 17.83 8.86 -6.52
N VAL A 191 16.74 9.63 -6.62
CA VAL A 191 15.38 9.07 -6.62
C VAL A 191 14.97 8.77 -8.06
N ASP A 192 14.46 7.57 -8.29
CA ASP A 192 13.95 7.13 -9.60
C ASP A 192 12.60 6.41 -9.44
N VAL A 193 11.97 6.08 -10.57
CA VAL A 193 10.64 5.48 -10.62
C VAL A 193 10.62 4.24 -11.50
N LEU A 194 9.85 3.25 -11.06
CA LEU A 194 9.62 2.01 -11.82
C LEU A 194 8.14 1.66 -11.76
N PHE A 195 7.51 1.42 -12.91
CA PHE A 195 6.10 1.09 -13.00
C PHE A 195 5.83 -0.01 -14.02
N SER A 196 4.71 -0.72 -13.88
CA SER A 196 4.28 -1.72 -14.88
C SER A 196 3.87 -1.03 -16.19
N ASP A 197 4.07 -1.68 -17.34
CA ASP A 197 3.74 -1.12 -18.65
C ASP A 197 2.28 -0.62 -18.73
N GLU A 198 1.33 -1.40 -18.21
CA GLU A 198 -0.08 -1.04 -18.19
C GLU A 198 -0.42 0.09 -17.21
N PHE A 199 0.49 0.45 -16.29
CA PHE A 199 0.28 1.59 -15.41
C PHE A 199 0.24 2.90 -16.20
N GLN A 200 0.97 2.97 -17.32
CA GLN A 200 1.07 4.16 -18.16
C GLN A 200 -0.29 4.66 -18.65
N GLN A 201 -1.27 3.77 -18.84
CA GLN A 201 -2.61 4.14 -19.29
C GLN A 201 -3.36 5.05 -18.30
N PHE A 202 -2.98 5.02 -17.03
CA PHE A 202 -3.60 5.85 -16.00
C PHE A 202 -2.89 7.19 -15.86
N MET A 203 -1.70 7.37 -16.43
CA MET A 203 -0.91 8.58 -16.27
C MET A 203 -1.50 9.74 -17.08
N VAL A 204 -1.51 10.91 -16.45
CA VAL A 204 -1.95 12.14 -17.10
C VAL A 204 -0.72 12.84 -17.67
N ASN A 205 -0.72 13.07 -18.98
CA ASN A 205 0.31 13.86 -19.67
C ASN A 205 0.20 15.35 -19.35
#